data_AF-V2T459-F1
#
_entry.id   AF-V2T459-F1
#
_cell.length_a   1.000
_cell.length_b   1.000
_cell.length_c   1.000
_cell.angle_alpha   90.00
_cell.angle_beta   90.00
_cell.angle_gamma   90.00
#
_symmetry.space_group_name_H-M   'P 1'
#
loop_
_entity.id
_entity.type
_entity.pdbx_description
1 polymer ?
#
loop_
_entity_poly.entity_id
_entity_poly.type
_entity_poly.pdbx_seq_one_letter_code
_entity_poly.pdbx_strand_id
1 'polypeptide(L)'
;FTLTAERSPEKFKDANGDYDITADWNDRHGRARICFWYSRDGKSWIFGGRVMKEGVSPTSREWAGTPILLNDQGDVDLYYTCVTPGATISKVRGRLVTSDEGVSVAGFTTVKSLFSADGTYYQTEEQNTYWNFRDPCPFIDPNDGQLYMVFEGNVAGDRGTHTIGSAQMGDVPPGHTDVGGARYQTGCIGIAVATDLAGNNWKLLPPLVTAVGVNDQTERPHYVFKDGKYYLFTISHKYTYADGLTGPDGVYGFVSENLTGPYRPMNSSGLVLGNPSSQPFQTYSHYVMPNGLVTSFIDSVPVPTPNPKDLQYRIGGTEAPTVRIELVGDRSFVVETLDFGYIPAMRNITLKLRNVLKGVTV
;
A
#
# COMPACT_ATOMS: atom_id res chain seq x y z
N PHE A 1 -2.16 -2.95 12.00
CA PHE A 1 -2.91 -3.86 11.12
C PHE A 1 -2.02 -4.09 9.93
N THR A 2 -1.71 -5.34 9.58
CA THR A 2 -0.80 -5.68 8.48
C THR A 2 -1.24 -7.00 7.84
N LEU A 3 -0.86 -7.21 6.59
CA LEU A 3 -1.07 -8.49 5.92
C LEU A 3 -0.11 -9.54 6.50
N THR A 4 -0.63 -10.72 6.77
CA THR A 4 0.16 -11.85 7.28
C THR A 4 -0.39 -13.14 6.67
N ALA A 5 0.52 -14.06 6.35
CA ALA A 5 0.18 -15.38 5.85
C ALA A 5 0.89 -16.41 6.74
N GLU A 6 0.14 -17.37 7.29
CA GLU A 6 0.69 -18.44 8.13
C GLU A 6 1.50 -19.42 7.27
N ARG A 7 2.71 -19.82 7.63
CA ARG A 7 3.45 -20.79 6.80
C ARG A 7 2.70 -22.11 6.63
N SER A 8 2.89 -22.80 5.51
CA SER A 8 2.28 -24.13 5.25
C SER A 8 3.35 -25.20 4.91
N PRO A 9 4.22 -25.59 5.88
CA PRO A 9 5.32 -26.51 5.62
C PRO A 9 4.91 -27.91 5.14
N GLU A 10 3.69 -28.32 5.45
CA GLU A 10 3.09 -29.57 4.98
C GLU A 10 2.74 -29.54 3.49
N LYS A 11 2.40 -28.36 2.94
CA LYS A 11 2.01 -28.17 1.54
C LYS A 11 3.23 -27.92 0.64
N PHE A 12 4.19 -27.13 1.12
CA PHE A 12 5.34 -26.69 0.35
C PHE A 12 6.59 -27.46 0.75
N LYS A 13 6.90 -28.50 -0.03
CA LYS A 13 8.07 -29.34 0.17
C LYS A 13 8.94 -29.36 -1.07
N ASP A 14 10.26 -29.38 -0.86
CA ASP A 14 11.23 -29.57 -1.93
C ASP A 14 11.30 -31.05 -2.36
N ALA A 15 12.21 -31.36 -3.28
CA ALA A 15 12.41 -32.73 -3.79
C ALA A 15 12.87 -33.73 -2.71
N ASN A 16 13.42 -33.25 -1.59
CA ASN A 16 13.86 -34.08 -0.46
C ASN A 16 12.78 -34.23 0.62
N GLY A 17 11.67 -33.51 0.51
CA GLY A 17 10.59 -33.50 1.49
C GLY A 17 10.76 -32.45 2.59
N ASP A 18 11.77 -31.58 2.50
CA ASP A 18 12.03 -30.49 3.42
C ASP A 18 11.17 -29.27 3.07
N TYR A 19 10.96 -28.36 4.04
CA TYR A 19 10.12 -27.18 3.82
C TYR A 19 10.71 -26.23 2.77
N ASP A 20 9.96 -26.03 1.68
CA ASP A 20 10.28 -25.06 0.63
C ASP A 20 9.69 -23.68 0.97
N ILE A 21 10.48 -22.90 1.71
CA ILE A 21 10.12 -21.53 2.06
C ILE A 21 9.95 -20.62 0.83
N THR A 22 10.61 -20.92 -0.29
CA THR A 22 10.54 -20.08 -1.50
C THR A 22 9.21 -20.26 -2.20
N ALA A 23 8.77 -21.52 -2.38
CA ALA A 23 7.45 -21.81 -2.92
C ALA A 23 6.33 -21.26 -2.03
N ASP A 24 6.44 -21.43 -0.71
CA ASP A 24 5.45 -20.89 0.24
C ASP A 24 5.41 -19.36 0.22
N TRP A 25 6.58 -18.71 0.19
CA TRP A 25 6.68 -17.26 0.06
C TRP A 25 5.95 -16.78 -1.19
N ASN A 26 6.21 -17.37 -2.35
CA ASN A 26 5.58 -16.95 -3.60
C ASN A 26 4.06 -17.17 -3.60
N ASP A 27 3.56 -18.23 -2.94
CA ASP A 27 2.11 -18.51 -2.84
C ASP A 27 1.37 -17.63 -1.82
N ARG A 28 2.09 -16.98 -0.88
CA ARG A 28 1.51 -16.25 0.27
C ARG A 28 0.39 -15.28 -0.10
N HIS A 29 0.49 -14.64 -1.28
CA HIS A 29 -0.48 -13.66 -1.76
C HIS A 29 -1.89 -14.26 -1.92
N GLY A 30 -2.00 -15.57 -2.17
CA GLY A 30 -3.27 -16.30 -2.35
C GLY A 30 -4.04 -16.54 -1.05
N ARG A 31 -3.41 -16.26 0.10
CA ARG A 31 -3.89 -16.67 1.43
C ARG A 31 -3.59 -15.65 2.52
N ALA A 32 -3.09 -14.47 2.15
CA ALA A 32 -2.87 -13.36 3.07
C ALA A 32 -4.16 -12.96 3.79
N ARG A 33 -4.02 -12.60 5.06
CA ARG A 33 -5.07 -12.13 5.95
C ARG A 33 -4.62 -10.88 6.69
N ILE A 34 -5.56 -10.01 7.02
CA ILE A 34 -5.27 -8.82 7.82
C ILE A 34 -5.24 -9.22 9.29
N CYS A 35 -4.05 -9.12 9.86
CA CYS A 35 -3.79 -9.31 11.27
C CYS A 35 -3.47 -7.97 11.94
N PHE A 36 -3.42 -7.96 13.27
CA PHE A 36 -2.93 -6.81 14.02
C PHE A 36 -1.81 -7.19 14.97
N TRP A 37 -0.97 -6.20 15.24
CA TRP A 37 0.13 -6.26 16.20
C TRP A 37 0.01 -5.03 17.08
N TYR A 38 0.46 -5.14 18.33
CA TYR A 38 0.48 -4.03 19.27
C TYR A 38 1.80 -4.00 20.02
N SER A 39 2.18 -2.81 20.47
CA SER A 39 3.46 -2.57 21.13
C SER A 39 3.33 -1.40 22.11
N ARG A 40 4.11 -1.42 23.20
CA ARG A 40 4.22 -0.30 24.15
C ARG A 40 5.27 0.72 23.75
N ASP A 41 6.30 0.29 23.02
CA ASP A 41 7.47 1.10 22.64
C ASP A 41 7.56 1.36 21.13
N GLY A 42 6.66 0.78 20.35
CA GLY A 42 6.66 0.85 18.88
C GLY A 42 7.75 0.02 18.23
N LYS A 43 8.41 -0.90 18.96
CA LYS A 43 9.50 -1.78 18.48
C LYS A 43 9.25 -3.25 18.83
N SER A 44 8.83 -3.49 20.07
CA SER A 44 8.58 -4.81 20.62
C SER A 44 7.13 -5.18 20.34
N TRP A 45 6.89 -5.87 19.23
CA TRP A 45 5.54 -6.17 18.73
C TRP A 45 5.01 -7.50 19.26
N ILE A 46 3.77 -7.49 19.73
CA ILE A 46 3.02 -8.69 20.13
C ILE A 46 1.95 -8.96 19.07
N PHE A 47 1.90 -10.20 18.59
CA PHE A 47 0.91 -10.63 17.63
C PHE A 47 -0.47 -10.70 18.29
N GLY A 48 -1.43 -9.94 17.76
CA GLY A 48 -2.81 -9.90 18.25
C GLY A 48 -3.75 -10.88 17.55
N GLY A 49 -3.30 -11.51 16.46
CA GLY A 49 -4.12 -12.41 15.65
C GLY A 49 -4.84 -11.70 14.50
N ARG A 50 -5.81 -12.41 13.90
CA ARG A 50 -6.62 -11.90 12.77
C ARG A 50 -7.57 -10.81 13.23
N VAL A 51 -7.77 -9.82 12.37
CA VAL A 51 -8.74 -8.74 12.59
C VAL A 51 -10.16 -9.21 12.32
N MET A 52 -10.34 -9.95 11.22
CA MET A 52 -11.61 -10.53 10.81
C MET A 52 -11.60 -12.04 11.05
N LYS A 53 -12.73 -12.58 11.53
CA LYS A 53 -12.93 -14.02 11.62
C LYS A 53 -13.06 -14.63 10.22
N GLU A 54 -12.79 -15.93 10.13
CA GLU A 54 -13.01 -16.67 8.89
C GLU A 54 -14.47 -16.52 8.41
N GLY A 55 -14.66 -16.34 7.10
CA GLY A 55 -15.97 -16.13 6.48
C GLY A 55 -16.55 -14.72 6.58
N VAL A 56 -15.90 -13.77 7.28
CA VAL A 56 -16.36 -12.37 7.31
C VAL A 56 -16.03 -11.64 6.01
N SER A 57 -14.80 -11.79 5.50
CA SER A 57 -14.42 -11.20 4.22
C SER A 57 -15.23 -11.87 3.10
N PRO A 58 -15.87 -11.10 2.19
CA PRO A 58 -16.71 -11.67 1.13
C PRO A 58 -15.89 -12.39 0.04
N THR A 59 -14.59 -12.14 0.00
CA THR A 59 -13.65 -12.72 -0.95
C THR A 59 -12.59 -13.56 -0.25
N SER A 60 -11.98 -14.48 -0.99
CA SER A 60 -11.03 -15.44 -0.41
C SER A 60 -9.70 -14.82 0.01
N ARG A 61 -9.38 -13.61 -0.46
CA ARG A 61 -8.15 -12.88 -0.15
C ARG A 61 -8.48 -11.50 0.39
N GLU A 62 -7.70 -11.11 1.39
CA GLU A 62 -7.70 -9.79 1.99
C GLU A 62 -6.36 -9.14 1.60
N TRP A 63 -6.42 -8.03 0.86
CA TRP A 63 -5.25 -7.25 0.46
C TRP A 63 -5.18 -5.93 1.23
N ALA A 64 -4.11 -5.17 1.00
CA ALA A 64 -3.72 -4.07 1.86
C ALA A 64 -4.74 -2.91 1.85
N GLY A 65 -4.55 -1.99 2.77
CA GLY A 65 -5.39 -0.83 2.97
C GLY A 65 -5.01 -0.12 4.27
N THR A 66 -5.95 0.61 4.85
CA THR A 66 -5.67 1.57 5.91
C THR A 66 -6.71 1.49 7.04
N PRO A 67 -6.30 1.19 8.29
CA PRO A 67 -7.15 1.37 9.46
C PRO A 67 -7.20 2.84 9.89
N ILE A 68 -8.40 3.37 10.11
CA ILE A 68 -8.63 4.73 10.61
C ILE A 68 -9.29 4.65 11.98
N LEU A 69 -8.61 5.15 13.00
CA LEU A 69 -9.21 5.38 14.31
C LEU A 69 -10.12 6.60 14.25
N LEU A 70 -11.41 6.40 14.51
CA LEU A 70 -12.45 7.42 14.33
C LEU A 70 -12.66 8.30 15.55
N ASN A 71 -12.43 7.75 16.74
CA ASN A 71 -12.74 8.42 18.00
C ASN A 71 -11.92 7.87 19.17
N ASP A 72 -12.03 8.57 20.30
CA ASP A 72 -11.43 8.17 21.57
C ASP A 72 -12.17 7.01 22.26
N GLN A 73 -13.19 6.40 21.64
CA GLN A 73 -13.82 5.16 22.14
C GLN A 73 -13.26 3.92 21.43
N GLY A 74 -12.25 4.08 20.58
CA GLY A 74 -11.55 2.99 19.93
C GLY A 74 -12.21 2.50 18.65
N ASP A 75 -13.26 3.14 18.15
CA ASP A 75 -13.91 2.69 16.90
C ASP A 75 -12.95 2.87 15.73
N VAL A 76 -12.80 1.81 14.93
CA VAL A 76 -11.89 1.76 13.80
C VAL A 76 -12.65 1.38 12.54
N ASP A 77 -12.42 2.13 11.48
CA ASP A 77 -12.76 1.75 10.13
C ASP A 77 -11.53 1.19 9.42
N LEU A 78 -11.55 -0.10 9.10
CA LEU A 78 -10.54 -0.71 8.26
C LEU A 78 -11.03 -0.66 6.81
N TYR A 79 -10.36 0.17 6.01
CA TYR A 79 -10.49 0.16 4.56
C TYR A 79 -9.47 -0.82 3.99
N TYR A 80 -9.89 -1.71 3.10
CA TYR A 80 -9.01 -2.74 2.53
C TYR A 80 -9.54 -3.21 1.17
N THR A 81 -8.74 -4.03 0.48
CA THR A 81 -9.15 -4.60 -0.80
C THR A 81 -9.62 -6.04 -0.64
N CYS A 82 -10.87 -6.30 -1.01
CA CYS A 82 -11.42 -7.64 -1.17
C CYS A 82 -11.03 -8.17 -2.56
N VAL A 83 -10.36 -9.33 -2.61
CA VAL A 83 -9.84 -9.91 -3.86
C VAL A 83 -10.24 -11.37 -4.01
N THR A 84 -10.64 -11.73 -5.23
CA THR A 84 -11.05 -13.08 -5.67
C THR A 84 -12.43 -13.52 -5.13
N PRO A 85 -13.49 -13.47 -5.97
CA PRO A 85 -13.52 -12.96 -7.35
C PRO A 85 -13.35 -11.43 -7.43
N GLY A 86 -12.79 -10.94 -8.55
CA GLY A 86 -12.58 -9.51 -8.81
C GLY A 86 -11.67 -8.80 -7.81
N ALA A 87 -11.75 -7.47 -7.81
CA ALA A 87 -11.11 -6.58 -6.84
C ALA A 87 -12.08 -5.45 -6.46
N THR A 88 -12.36 -5.32 -5.15
CA THR A 88 -13.30 -4.33 -4.63
C THR A 88 -12.73 -3.64 -3.41
N ILE A 89 -12.69 -2.30 -3.44
CA ILE A 89 -12.37 -1.51 -2.25
C ILE A 89 -13.54 -1.60 -1.30
N SER A 90 -13.26 -2.06 -0.08
CA SER A 90 -14.25 -2.38 0.94
C SER A 90 -13.85 -1.79 2.27
N LYS A 91 -14.81 -1.78 3.18
CA LYS A 91 -14.63 -1.28 4.54
C LYS A 91 -15.32 -2.20 5.54
N VAL A 92 -14.70 -2.34 6.70
CA VAL A 92 -15.27 -3.06 7.84
C VAL A 92 -15.02 -2.27 9.13
N ARG A 93 -16.06 -2.11 9.94
CA ARG A 93 -15.99 -1.37 11.21
C ARG A 93 -15.83 -2.31 12.38
N GLY A 94 -14.96 -1.94 13.31
CA GLY A 94 -14.81 -2.60 14.60
C GLY A 94 -14.29 -1.63 15.65
N ARG A 95 -13.64 -2.16 16.67
CA ARG A 95 -13.11 -1.39 17.79
C ARG A 95 -11.84 -2.02 18.36
N LEU A 96 -10.92 -1.16 18.80
CA LEU A 96 -9.82 -1.51 19.70
C LEU A 96 -10.29 -1.57 21.15
N VAL A 97 -9.99 -2.67 21.82
CA VAL A 97 -10.22 -2.86 23.26
C VAL A 97 -8.87 -3.01 23.93
N THR A 98 -8.57 -2.14 24.90
CA THR A 98 -7.27 -2.08 25.57
C THR A 98 -7.42 -2.30 27.07
N SER A 99 -6.49 -3.03 27.66
CA SER A 99 -6.34 -3.19 29.11
C SER A 99 -4.85 -3.22 29.47
N ASP A 100 -4.55 -3.42 30.76
CA ASP A 100 -3.16 -3.54 31.22
C ASP A 100 -2.50 -4.83 30.69
N GLU A 101 -3.30 -5.85 30.37
CA GLU A 101 -2.86 -7.13 29.83
C GLU A 101 -2.58 -7.08 28.32
N GLY A 102 -3.17 -6.15 27.57
CA GLY A 102 -2.90 -6.04 26.13
C GLY A 102 -3.97 -5.34 25.30
N VAL A 103 -3.97 -5.64 24.01
CA VAL A 103 -4.90 -5.10 23.01
C VAL A 103 -5.63 -6.23 22.33
N SER A 104 -6.95 -6.10 22.20
CA SER A 104 -7.80 -6.97 21.40
C SER A 104 -8.68 -6.15 20.46
N VAL A 105 -9.31 -6.83 19.51
CA VAL A 105 -10.27 -6.23 18.57
C VAL A 105 -11.66 -6.83 18.78
N ALA A 106 -12.68 -5.99 18.65
CA ALA A 106 -14.09 -6.40 18.70
C ALA A 106 -14.86 -5.82 17.50
N GLY A 107 -15.96 -6.47 17.13
CA GLY A 107 -16.68 -6.13 15.90
C GLY A 107 -15.98 -6.74 14.69
N PHE A 108 -15.80 -5.95 13.63
CA PHE A 108 -15.26 -6.41 12.35
C PHE A 108 -16.02 -7.59 11.75
N THR A 109 -17.35 -7.52 11.74
CA THR A 109 -18.23 -8.66 11.37
C THR A 109 -19.02 -8.46 10.09
N THR A 110 -19.12 -7.22 9.61
CA THR A 110 -19.92 -6.87 8.43
C THR A 110 -19.10 -6.01 7.50
N VAL A 111 -18.72 -6.58 6.37
CA VAL A 111 -17.99 -5.88 5.31
C VAL A 111 -18.99 -5.13 4.43
N LYS A 112 -18.68 -3.88 4.11
CA LYS A 112 -19.38 -3.06 3.14
C LYS A 112 -18.48 -2.86 1.93
N SER A 113 -18.91 -3.36 0.78
CA SER A 113 -18.31 -3.00 -0.51
C SER A 113 -18.54 -1.51 -0.77
N LEU A 114 -17.50 -0.79 -1.17
CA LEU A 114 -17.59 0.64 -1.44
C LEU A 114 -17.68 0.89 -2.95
N PHE A 115 -16.67 0.45 -3.71
CA PHE A 115 -16.62 0.62 -5.16
C PHE A 115 -15.54 -0.28 -5.79
N SER A 116 -15.65 -0.48 -7.10
CA SER A 116 -14.72 -1.23 -7.96
C SER A 116 -14.36 -0.36 -9.16
N ALA A 117 -13.43 -0.81 -10.00
CA ALA A 117 -13.08 -0.15 -11.24
C ALA A 117 -14.31 0.06 -12.15
N ASP A 118 -14.37 1.19 -12.86
CA ASP A 118 -15.56 1.64 -13.60
C ASP A 118 -15.45 1.51 -15.12
N GLY A 119 -14.26 1.14 -15.64
CA GLY A 119 -13.97 1.01 -17.06
C GLY A 119 -13.94 2.33 -17.83
N THR A 120 -14.11 3.46 -17.13
CA THR A 120 -14.09 4.81 -17.71
C THR A 120 -12.86 5.58 -17.25
N TYR A 121 -12.62 5.63 -15.94
CA TYR A 121 -11.37 6.17 -15.39
C TYR A 121 -10.39 5.06 -15.04
N TYR A 122 -10.89 3.97 -14.46
CA TYR A 122 -10.09 2.88 -13.92
C TYR A 122 -10.38 1.57 -14.65
N GLN A 123 -9.32 0.88 -15.06
CA GLN A 123 -9.38 -0.33 -15.87
C GLN A 123 -10.07 -1.49 -15.14
N THR A 124 -10.96 -2.22 -15.82
CA THR A 124 -11.66 -3.38 -15.27
C THR A 124 -11.01 -4.70 -15.67
N GLU A 125 -11.49 -5.79 -15.06
CA GLU A 125 -11.13 -7.18 -15.42
C GLU A 125 -11.41 -7.50 -16.88
N GLU A 126 -12.54 -7.02 -17.40
CA GLU A 126 -12.93 -7.24 -18.80
C GLU A 126 -11.98 -6.53 -19.78
N GLN A 127 -11.47 -5.37 -19.40
CA GLN A 127 -10.51 -4.61 -20.20
C GLN A 127 -9.09 -5.20 -20.12
N ASN A 128 -8.71 -5.75 -18.97
CA ASN A 128 -7.42 -6.38 -18.72
C ASN A 128 -7.53 -7.41 -17.59
N THR A 129 -7.29 -8.68 -17.87
CA THR A 129 -7.33 -9.76 -16.85
C THR A 129 -6.27 -9.64 -15.75
N TYR A 130 -5.30 -8.74 -15.91
CA TYR A 130 -4.22 -8.46 -14.96
C TYR A 130 -4.28 -7.03 -14.38
N TRP A 131 -5.43 -6.37 -14.47
CA TRP A 131 -5.60 -5.00 -13.98
C TRP A 131 -5.27 -4.87 -12.48
N ASN A 132 -4.84 -3.69 -12.11
CA ASN A 132 -4.57 -3.28 -10.74
C ASN A 132 -5.74 -2.41 -10.24
N PHE A 133 -6.29 -2.73 -9.07
CA PHE A 133 -7.28 -1.90 -8.36
C PHE A 133 -7.28 -2.22 -6.85
N ARG A 134 -6.53 -1.47 -6.05
CA ARG A 134 -6.27 -1.84 -4.63
C ARG A 134 -5.75 -0.70 -3.75
N ASP A 135 -5.46 -1.02 -2.49
CA ASP A 135 -4.74 -0.20 -1.53
C ASP A 135 -5.41 1.14 -1.15
N PRO A 136 -6.65 1.11 -0.61
CA PRO A 136 -7.35 2.32 -0.22
C PRO A 136 -6.66 3.06 0.95
N CYS A 137 -6.37 4.34 0.76
CA CYS A 137 -5.88 5.25 1.78
C CYS A 137 -6.78 6.49 1.88
N PRO A 138 -7.78 6.48 2.79
CA PRO A 138 -8.64 7.64 3.03
C PRO A 138 -7.93 8.73 3.84
N PHE A 139 -8.27 9.98 3.58
CA PHE A 139 -7.75 11.15 4.28
C PHE A 139 -8.76 12.30 4.21
N ILE A 140 -8.68 13.22 5.17
CA ILE A 140 -9.39 14.50 5.09
C ILE A 140 -8.43 15.51 4.46
N ASP A 141 -8.86 16.15 3.38
CA ASP A 141 -8.08 17.22 2.75
C ASP A 141 -7.96 18.41 3.73
N PRO A 142 -6.74 18.87 4.07
CA PRO A 142 -6.59 19.99 5.01
C PRO A 142 -7.13 21.32 4.49
N ASN A 143 -7.35 21.48 3.18
CA ASN A 143 -7.82 22.72 2.58
C ASN A 143 -9.35 22.84 2.53
N ASP A 144 -10.06 21.81 2.07
CA ASP A 144 -11.53 21.84 1.95
C ASP A 144 -12.29 21.04 3.01
N GLY A 145 -11.60 20.21 3.80
CA GLY A 145 -12.20 19.40 4.87
C GLY A 145 -13.03 18.21 4.39
N GLN A 146 -13.04 17.91 3.09
CA GLN A 146 -13.73 16.75 2.54
C GLN A 146 -12.93 15.46 2.77
N LEU A 147 -13.66 14.34 2.87
CA LEU A 147 -13.09 13.01 2.97
C LEU A 147 -12.81 12.47 1.57
N TYR A 148 -11.54 12.24 1.26
CA TYR A 148 -11.06 11.63 0.04
C TYR A 148 -10.41 10.28 0.31
N MET A 149 -10.13 9.54 -0.77
CA MET A 149 -9.37 8.30 -0.74
C MET A 149 -8.54 8.19 -2.00
N VAL A 150 -7.24 7.96 -1.85
CA VAL A 150 -6.39 7.51 -2.95
C VAL A 150 -6.26 6.00 -2.95
N PHE A 151 -6.05 5.44 -4.14
CA PHE A 151 -5.93 3.99 -4.36
C PHE A 151 -5.14 3.74 -5.66
N GLU A 152 -4.57 2.55 -5.79
CA GLU A 152 -3.94 2.12 -7.04
C GLU A 152 -4.99 1.73 -8.06
N GLY A 153 -4.78 2.11 -9.33
CA GLY A 153 -5.53 1.64 -10.48
C GLY A 153 -4.65 1.46 -11.71
N ASN A 154 -5.17 0.90 -12.80
CA ASN A 154 -4.67 1.19 -14.15
C ASN A 154 -5.64 2.15 -14.87
N VAL A 155 -5.13 2.92 -15.83
CA VAL A 155 -5.95 3.77 -16.70
C VAL A 155 -6.87 2.89 -17.55
N ALA A 156 -8.16 3.20 -17.56
CA ALA A 156 -9.17 2.45 -18.31
C ALA A 156 -8.85 2.34 -19.81
N GLY A 157 -9.39 1.27 -20.43
CA GLY A 157 -9.20 0.92 -21.83
C GLY A 157 -8.64 -0.49 -22.00
N ASP A 158 -8.94 -1.11 -23.14
CA ASP A 158 -8.55 -2.50 -23.42
C ASP A 158 -7.02 -2.66 -23.42
N ARG A 159 -6.54 -3.75 -22.82
CA ARG A 159 -5.11 -4.02 -22.65
C ARG A 159 -4.35 -3.91 -23.97
N GLY A 160 -3.37 -3.01 -24.01
CA GLY A 160 -2.51 -2.80 -25.17
C GLY A 160 -3.09 -1.88 -26.25
N THR A 161 -4.20 -1.20 -25.99
CA THR A 161 -4.76 -0.19 -26.91
C THR A 161 -4.31 1.24 -26.59
N HIS A 162 -3.69 1.46 -25.42
CA HIS A 162 -3.20 2.77 -25.00
C HIS A 162 -2.15 3.30 -25.99
N THR A 163 -2.31 4.57 -26.37
CA THR A 163 -1.37 5.25 -27.25
C THR A 163 -0.34 6.02 -26.42
N ILE A 164 0.94 5.82 -26.72
CA ILE A 164 2.03 6.58 -26.13
C ILE A 164 2.33 7.76 -27.05
N GLY A 165 1.66 8.88 -26.79
CA GLY A 165 1.83 10.12 -27.53
C GLY A 165 2.84 11.07 -26.88
N SER A 166 3.00 12.26 -27.45
CA SER A 166 3.89 13.31 -26.92
C SER A 166 3.58 13.70 -25.47
N ALA A 167 2.31 13.66 -25.06
CA ALA A 167 1.90 13.95 -23.69
C ALA A 167 2.40 12.91 -22.68
N GLN A 168 2.47 11.63 -23.06
CA GLN A 168 3.00 10.55 -22.22
C GLN A 168 4.53 10.52 -22.25
N MET A 169 5.12 10.71 -23.43
CA MET A 169 6.58 10.69 -23.60
C MET A 169 7.26 11.89 -22.94
N GLY A 170 6.61 13.05 -22.94
CA GLY A 170 7.26 14.32 -22.62
C GLY A 170 8.40 14.63 -23.61
N ASP A 171 9.34 15.46 -23.15
CA ASP A 171 10.51 15.83 -23.94
C ASP A 171 11.57 14.72 -23.88
N VAL A 172 11.68 13.92 -24.94
CA VAL A 172 12.71 12.89 -25.08
C VAL A 172 13.84 13.32 -26.01
N PRO A 173 15.12 12.99 -25.71
CA PRO A 173 16.22 13.25 -26.62
C PRO A 173 16.05 12.56 -27.99
N PRO A 174 16.66 13.10 -29.07
CA PRO A 174 16.69 12.43 -30.37
C PRO A 174 17.22 10.99 -30.26
N GLY A 175 16.50 10.03 -30.85
CA GLY A 175 16.84 8.60 -30.79
C GLY A 175 16.24 7.84 -29.59
N HIS A 176 15.41 8.47 -28.76
CA HIS A 176 14.69 7.82 -27.64
C HIS A 176 13.17 7.82 -27.83
N THR A 177 12.71 7.70 -29.09
CA THR A 177 11.29 7.70 -29.45
C THR A 177 10.71 6.30 -29.66
N ASP A 178 11.53 5.25 -29.62
CA ASP A 178 11.02 3.87 -29.65
C ASP A 178 10.46 3.51 -28.27
N VAL A 179 9.15 3.23 -28.26
CA VAL A 179 8.38 2.94 -27.05
C VAL A 179 8.07 1.45 -26.90
N GLY A 180 8.54 0.58 -27.81
CA GLY A 180 8.37 -0.87 -27.72
C GLY A 180 6.96 -1.32 -27.32
N GLY A 181 6.89 -2.09 -26.23
CA GLY A 181 5.68 -2.59 -25.58
C GLY A 181 5.06 -1.66 -24.52
N ALA A 182 5.53 -0.42 -24.35
CA ALA A 182 5.15 0.47 -23.25
C ALA A 182 3.64 0.72 -23.08
N ARG A 183 2.84 0.51 -24.15
CA ARG A 183 1.36 0.51 -24.12
C ARG A 183 0.73 -0.51 -23.16
N TYR A 184 1.50 -1.47 -22.63
CA TYR A 184 1.04 -2.43 -21.64
C TYR A 184 1.24 -1.96 -20.19
N GLN A 185 2.01 -0.91 -19.95
CA GLN A 185 2.23 -0.32 -18.62
C GLN A 185 1.31 0.88 -18.47
N THR A 186 0.25 0.74 -17.67
CA THR A 186 -0.84 1.71 -17.61
C THR A 186 -1.23 2.12 -16.20
N GLY A 187 -0.30 2.04 -15.25
CA GLY A 187 -0.54 2.36 -13.84
C GLY A 187 -1.07 3.78 -13.63
N CYS A 188 -1.87 3.98 -12.58
CA CYS A 188 -2.33 5.29 -12.16
C CYS A 188 -2.64 5.33 -10.66
N ILE A 189 -2.59 6.54 -10.11
CA ILE A 189 -3.07 6.82 -8.77
C ILE A 189 -4.47 7.41 -8.88
N GLY A 190 -5.45 6.64 -8.44
CA GLY A 190 -6.85 7.05 -8.41
C GLY A 190 -7.19 7.91 -7.20
N ILE A 191 -8.32 8.62 -7.31
CA ILE A 191 -8.93 9.34 -6.20
C ILE A 191 -10.46 9.21 -6.25
N ALA A 192 -11.05 9.07 -5.07
CA ALA A 192 -12.49 9.15 -4.85
C ALA A 192 -12.81 10.14 -3.74
N VAL A 193 -13.97 10.78 -3.83
CA VAL A 193 -14.50 11.67 -2.78
C VAL A 193 -15.69 11.02 -2.11
N ALA A 194 -15.74 11.04 -0.79
CA ALA A 194 -16.88 10.52 -0.05
C ALA A 194 -18.06 11.49 -0.18
N THR A 195 -19.27 10.97 -0.36
CA THR A 195 -20.49 11.78 -0.32
C THR A 195 -21.09 11.87 1.08
N ASP A 196 -20.46 11.21 2.06
CA ASP A 196 -20.75 11.29 3.49
C ASP A 196 -19.47 11.16 4.33
N LEU A 197 -19.41 11.85 5.47
CA LEU A 197 -18.26 11.79 6.38
C LEU A 197 -18.11 10.45 7.12
N ALA A 198 -19.14 9.58 7.08
CA ALA A 198 -18.99 8.22 7.57
C ALA A 198 -18.23 7.33 6.57
N GLY A 199 -17.88 7.84 5.38
CA GLY A 199 -17.11 7.16 4.36
C GLY A 199 -17.79 5.90 3.83
N ASN A 200 -19.13 5.92 3.77
CA ASN A 200 -19.93 4.79 3.31
C ASN A 200 -20.23 4.84 1.81
N ASN A 201 -20.25 6.02 1.21
CA ASN A 201 -20.55 6.23 -0.19
C ASN A 201 -19.47 7.12 -0.82
N TRP A 202 -19.07 6.77 -2.04
CA TRP A 202 -17.93 7.36 -2.71
C TRP A 202 -18.25 7.64 -4.18
N LYS A 203 -17.68 8.72 -4.70
CA LYS A 203 -17.70 9.05 -6.12
C LYS A 203 -16.28 9.00 -6.65
N LEU A 204 -16.07 8.16 -7.66
CA LEU A 204 -14.81 8.11 -8.42
C LEU A 204 -14.59 9.42 -9.18
N LEU A 205 -13.37 9.91 -9.16
CA LEU A 205 -12.90 11.10 -9.89
C LEU A 205 -11.82 10.67 -10.90
N PRO A 206 -11.45 11.53 -11.86
CA PRO A 206 -10.31 11.26 -12.74
C PRO A 206 -9.01 10.97 -11.95
N PRO A 207 -8.11 10.12 -12.46
CA PRO A 207 -6.86 9.81 -11.79
C PRO A 207 -5.97 11.04 -11.59
N LEU A 208 -5.22 11.06 -10.49
CA LEU A 208 -4.31 12.15 -10.10
C LEU A 208 -3.00 12.12 -10.90
N VAL A 209 -2.45 10.92 -11.08
CA VAL A 209 -1.20 10.66 -11.78
C VAL A 209 -1.41 9.44 -12.67
N THR A 210 -1.02 9.53 -13.93
CA THR A 210 -1.00 8.39 -14.85
C THR A 210 0.45 8.09 -15.24
N ALA A 211 0.80 6.81 -15.26
CA ALA A 211 2.11 6.28 -15.62
C ALA A 211 2.02 5.46 -16.93
N VAL A 212 1.12 5.86 -17.83
CA VAL A 212 0.93 5.22 -19.13
C VAL A 212 2.19 5.33 -19.96
N GLY A 213 2.77 4.20 -20.34
CA GLY A 213 4.06 4.13 -21.02
C GLY A 213 5.27 4.20 -20.10
N VAL A 214 5.07 4.22 -18.77
CA VAL A 214 6.15 4.35 -17.78
C VAL A 214 6.22 3.13 -16.86
N ASN A 215 5.14 2.83 -16.13
CA ASN A 215 5.12 1.75 -15.16
C ASN A 215 3.69 1.22 -14.96
N ASP A 216 3.53 -0.09 -14.80
CA ASP A 216 2.21 -0.70 -14.61
C ASP A 216 1.65 -0.58 -13.19
N GLN A 217 2.53 -0.40 -12.19
CA GLN A 217 2.16 -0.45 -10.78
C GLN A 217 2.59 0.83 -10.05
N THR A 218 1.61 1.55 -9.53
CA THR A 218 1.76 2.68 -8.60
C THR A 218 1.01 2.34 -7.32
N GLU A 219 1.58 1.41 -6.56
CA GLU A 219 0.91 0.76 -5.43
C GLU A 219 0.94 1.63 -4.17
N ARG A 220 0.11 1.26 -3.17
CA ARG A 220 0.00 1.91 -1.85
C ARG A 220 0.07 3.45 -1.88
N PRO A 221 -0.72 4.15 -2.72
CA PRO A 221 -0.66 5.59 -2.75
C PRO A 221 -1.13 6.19 -1.42
N HIS A 222 -0.45 7.24 -0.95
CA HIS A 222 -0.81 7.94 0.28
C HIS A 222 -0.24 9.36 0.29
N TYR A 223 -0.88 10.26 1.04
CA TYR A 223 -0.39 11.62 1.23
C TYR A 223 0.39 11.78 2.53
N VAL A 224 1.41 12.64 2.46
CA VAL A 224 1.94 13.39 3.59
C VAL A 224 1.72 14.88 3.30
N PHE A 225 1.05 15.57 4.22
CA PHE A 225 0.88 17.02 4.14
C PHE A 225 1.95 17.70 4.98
N LYS A 226 2.77 18.56 4.37
CA LYS A 226 3.87 19.25 5.07
C LYS A 226 4.18 20.58 4.39
N ASP A 227 4.35 21.64 5.18
CA ASP A 227 4.75 22.98 4.71
C ASP A 227 3.88 23.52 3.55
N GLY A 228 2.56 23.32 3.69
CA GLY A 228 1.56 23.72 2.69
C GLY A 228 1.59 22.92 1.39
N LYS A 229 2.24 21.75 1.38
CA LYS A 229 2.39 20.88 0.20
C LYS A 229 1.76 19.52 0.41
N TYR A 230 1.32 18.96 -0.70
CA TYR A 230 0.75 17.64 -0.89
C TYR A 230 1.86 16.73 -1.45
N TYR A 231 2.46 15.90 -0.61
CA TYR A 231 3.39 14.87 -1.06
C TYR A 231 2.62 13.57 -1.28
N LEU A 232 2.38 13.22 -2.54
CA LEU A 232 1.75 11.97 -2.95
C LEU A 232 2.83 10.92 -3.17
N PHE A 233 2.92 9.96 -2.25
CA PHE A 233 3.84 8.83 -2.35
C PHE A 233 3.14 7.61 -2.91
N THR A 234 3.91 6.77 -3.58
CA THR A 234 3.52 5.46 -4.10
C THR A 234 4.75 4.57 -4.14
N ILE A 235 4.57 3.25 -4.27
CA ILE A 235 5.67 2.32 -4.47
C ILE A 235 5.57 1.66 -5.84
N SER A 236 6.70 1.17 -6.33
CA SER A 236 6.73 0.43 -7.58
C SER A 236 7.90 -0.55 -7.61
N HIS A 237 7.81 -1.51 -8.50
CA HIS A 237 8.85 -2.48 -8.78
C HIS A 237 9.68 -2.10 -10.01
N LYS A 238 10.92 -2.56 -10.06
CA LYS A 238 11.78 -2.46 -11.24
C LYS A 238 11.20 -3.19 -12.44
N TYR A 239 10.60 -4.36 -12.23
CA TYR A 239 10.13 -5.23 -13.32
C TYR A 239 8.80 -4.79 -13.94
N THR A 240 8.14 -3.78 -13.37
CA THR A 240 6.89 -3.21 -13.90
C THR A 240 7.10 -1.98 -14.77
N TYR A 241 8.35 -1.54 -14.93
CA TYR A 241 8.71 -0.49 -15.88
C TYR A 241 8.45 -0.92 -17.32
N ALA A 242 8.10 0.07 -18.14
CA ALA A 242 7.97 -0.10 -19.58
C ALA A 242 9.32 -0.31 -20.26
N ASP A 243 9.27 -0.84 -21.49
CA ASP A 243 10.46 -1.02 -22.33
C ASP A 243 11.28 0.27 -22.44
N GLY A 244 12.60 0.14 -22.30
CA GLY A 244 13.53 1.28 -22.36
C GLY A 244 13.65 2.10 -21.07
N LEU A 245 12.84 1.82 -20.05
CA LEU A 245 12.88 2.51 -18.76
C LEU A 245 13.37 1.59 -17.64
N THR A 246 13.92 2.20 -16.58
CA THR A 246 14.34 1.47 -15.40
C THR A 246 14.36 2.36 -14.16
N GLY A 247 14.18 1.73 -13.00
CA GLY A 247 14.28 2.33 -11.67
C GLY A 247 14.40 1.23 -10.62
N PRO A 248 14.82 1.55 -9.39
CA PRO A 248 14.85 0.57 -8.30
C PRO A 248 13.43 0.27 -7.78
N ASP A 249 13.26 -0.89 -7.15
CA ASP A 249 12.14 -1.12 -6.24
C ASP A 249 12.21 -0.09 -5.11
N GLY A 250 11.08 0.52 -4.75
CA GLY A 250 11.09 1.53 -3.69
C GLY A 250 9.93 2.51 -3.71
N VAL A 251 10.14 3.64 -3.02
CA VAL A 251 9.20 4.76 -2.94
C VAL A 251 9.46 5.73 -4.08
N TYR A 252 8.38 6.05 -4.79
CA TYR A 252 8.29 7.17 -5.71
C TYR A 252 7.34 8.23 -5.13
N GLY A 253 7.51 9.47 -5.52
CA GLY A 253 6.73 10.57 -4.96
C GLY A 253 6.57 11.75 -5.91
N PHE A 254 5.49 12.47 -5.68
CA PHE A 254 5.12 13.66 -6.42
C PHE A 254 4.68 14.74 -5.44
N VAL A 255 5.06 16.00 -5.69
CA VAL A 255 4.70 17.14 -4.84
C VAL A 255 3.85 18.14 -5.60
N SER A 256 2.85 18.70 -4.93
CA SER A 256 2.06 19.83 -5.41
C SER A 256 1.66 20.75 -4.27
N GLU A 257 1.25 21.96 -4.61
CA GLU A 257 0.58 22.90 -3.72
C GLU A 257 -0.93 22.63 -3.62
N ASN A 258 -1.48 21.76 -4.48
CA ASN A 258 -2.92 21.43 -4.49
C ASN A 258 -3.14 19.91 -4.54
N LEU A 259 -4.31 19.47 -4.05
CA LEU A 259 -4.73 18.07 -4.05
C LEU A 259 -4.74 17.40 -5.43
N THR A 260 -5.05 18.13 -6.49
CA THR A 260 -5.17 17.59 -7.86
C THR A 260 -4.03 17.99 -8.78
N GLY A 261 -2.96 18.56 -8.24
CA GLY A 261 -1.80 18.99 -9.02
C GLY A 261 -1.84 20.46 -9.47
N PRO A 262 -1.02 20.84 -10.47
CA PRO A 262 -0.09 19.96 -11.18
C PRO A 262 0.98 19.41 -10.25
N TYR A 263 1.31 18.14 -10.47
CA TYR A 263 2.33 17.41 -9.70
C TYR A 263 3.71 17.59 -10.32
N ARG A 264 4.72 17.70 -9.46
CA ARG A 264 6.14 17.66 -9.83
C ARG A 264 6.75 16.37 -9.27
N PRO A 265 7.40 15.53 -10.09
CA PRO A 265 8.11 14.36 -9.59
C PRO A 265 9.22 14.76 -8.61
N MET A 266 9.28 14.09 -7.46
CA MET A 266 10.32 14.30 -6.45
C MET A 266 11.71 13.97 -7.01
N ASN A 267 12.75 14.67 -6.57
CA ASN A 267 14.14 14.46 -6.96
C ASN A 267 14.32 14.43 -8.50
N SER A 268 13.51 15.22 -9.22
CA SER A 268 13.47 15.33 -10.69
C SER A 268 13.15 14.04 -11.47
N SER A 269 12.98 12.90 -10.80
CA SER A 269 12.78 11.57 -11.41
C SER A 269 11.54 10.84 -10.89
N GLY A 270 10.96 11.34 -9.80
CA GLY A 270 9.97 10.66 -8.99
C GLY A 270 10.59 9.80 -7.89
N LEU A 271 11.86 9.41 -7.96
CA LEU A 271 12.48 8.53 -6.97
C LEU A 271 12.68 9.23 -5.62
N VAL A 272 12.18 8.63 -4.54
CA VAL A 272 12.30 9.13 -3.15
C VAL A 272 13.22 8.25 -2.32
N LEU A 273 12.99 6.94 -2.34
CA LEU A 273 13.77 5.96 -1.58
C LEU A 273 13.81 4.64 -2.35
N GLY A 274 14.94 4.36 -3.01
CA GLY A 274 15.15 3.14 -3.77
C GLY A 274 16.01 2.13 -3.01
N ASN A 275 15.73 0.83 -3.22
CA ASN A 275 16.63 -0.22 -2.81
C ASN A 275 18.01 -0.06 -3.48
N PRO A 276 19.11 -0.34 -2.76
CA PRO A 276 20.44 -0.27 -3.34
C PRO A 276 20.60 -1.37 -4.40
N SER A 277 21.38 -1.09 -5.45
CA SER A 277 21.64 -2.07 -6.52
C SER A 277 22.30 -3.36 -6.02
N SER A 278 23.01 -3.31 -4.88
CA SER A 278 23.58 -4.49 -4.21
C SER A 278 22.55 -5.37 -3.51
N GLN A 279 21.36 -4.86 -3.20
CA GLN A 279 20.26 -5.59 -2.57
C GLN A 279 18.91 -5.10 -3.13
N PRO A 280 18.62 -5.35 -4.42
CA PRO A 280 17.52 -4.70 -5.13
C PRO A 280 16.12 -5.07 -4.60
N PHE A 281 16.00 -6.19 -3.87
CA PHE A 281 14.74 -6.71 -3.35
C PHE A 281 14.70 -6.70 -1.81
N GLN A 282 15.60 -5.96 -1.14
CA GLN A 282 15.71 -6.03 0.32
C GLN A 282 14.41 -5.62 1.02
N THR A 283 13.72 -4.58 0.53
CA THR A 283 12.52 -4.04 1.18
C THR A 283 11.44 -3.68 0.18
N TYR A 284 10.19 -3.83 0.60
CA TYR A 284 9.04 -3.42 -0.20
C TYR A 284 7.85 -2.99 0.69
N SER A 285 6.76 -2.56 0.06
CA SER A 285 5.58 -1.99 0.73
C SER A 285 5.92 -0.87 1.71
N HIS A 286 6.79 0.04 1.28
CA HIS A 286 7.17 1.21 2.06
C HIS A 286 5.95 2.11 2.37
N TYR A 287 5.93 2.72 3.55
CA TYR A 287 4.93 3.73 3.94
C TYR A 287 5.62 4.91 4.64
N VAL A 288 5.46 6.10 4.08
CA VAL A 288 6.05 7.35 4.59
C VAL A 288 5.09 7.97 5.61
N MET A 289 5.53 8.03 6.86
CA MET A 289 4.77 8.61 7.96
C MET A 289 4.93 10.15 8.00
N PRO A 290 3.99 10.89 8.61
CA PRO A 290 4.06 12.35 8.70
C PRO A 290 5.30 12.93 9.42
N ASN A 291 5.97 12.15 10.26
CA ASN A 291 7.25 12.53 10.90
C ASN A 291 8.49 12.27 10.02
N GLY A 292 8.31 11.81 8.78
CA GLY A 292 9.40 11.47 7.87
C GLY A 292 9.99 10.08 8.10
N LEU A 293 9.48 9.28 9.04
CA LEU A 293 9.87 7.88 9.16
C LEU A 293 9.23 7.05 8.03
N VAL A 294 9.94 6.06 7.54
CA VAL A 294 9.48 5.15 6.48
C VAL A 294 9.64 3.72 6.99
N THR A 295 8.52 3.01 7.09
CA THR A 295 8.50 1.57 7.40
C THR A 295 8.32 0.75 6.13
N SER A 296 8.76 -0.50 6.15
CA SER A 296 8.71 -1.43 5.01
C SER A 296 8.95 -2.84 5.52
N PHE A 297 8.49 -3.86 4.80
CA PHE A 297 8.87 -5.24 5.12
C PHE A 297 10.09 -5.67 4.31
N ILE A 298 10.85 -6.63 4.85
CA ILE A 298 11.94 -7.30 4.16
C ILE A 298 11.35 -8.35 3.22
N ASP A 299 11.56 -8.21 1.91
CA ASP A 299 11.17 -9.23 0.94
C ASP A 299 12.26 -10.30 0.87
N SER A 300 13.37 -10.00 0.20
CA SER A 300 14.45 -10.96 0.04
C SER A 300 15.83 -10.30 0.02
N VAL A 301 16.76 -10.86 0.79
CA VAL A 301 18.13 -10.33 0.92
C VAL A 301 19.12 -11.32 0.31
N PRO A 302 20.05 -10.87 -0.57
CA PRO A 302 21.07 -11.75 -1.14
C PRO A 302 21.91 -12.44 -0.07
N VAL A 303 22.21 -13.72 -0.29
CA VAL A 303 23.11 -14.52 0.55
C VAL A 303 24.38 -14.81 -0.24
N PRO A 304 25.59 -14.58 0.32
CA PRO A 304 26.82 -14.96 -0.33
C PRO A 304 26.88 -16.47 -0.60
N THR A 305 27.23 -16.85 -1.82
CA THR A 305 27.45 -18.23 -2.25
C THR A 305 28.92 -18.41 -2.67
N PRO A 306 29.47 -19.64 -2.61
CA PRO A 306 30.85 -19.90 -3.05
C PRO A 306 31.11 -19.53 -4.52
N ASN A 307 30.07 -19.58 -5.35
CA ASN A 307 30.10 -19.12 -6.73
C ASN A 307 29.25 -17.84 -6.87
N PRO A 308 29.86 -16.66 -7.08
CA PRO A 308 29.16 -15.37 -7.15
C PRO A 308 28.07 -15.27 -8.24
N LYS A 309 27.99 -16.22 -9.18
CA LYS A 309 26.92 -16.29 -10.18
C LYS A 309 25.65 -16.96 -9.65
N ASP A 310 25.73 -17.68 -8.53
CA ASP A 310 24.60 -18.36 -7.92
C ASP A 310 23.90 -17.38 -6.97
N LEU A 311 22.83 -16.75 -7.46
CA LEU A 311 22.00 -15.87 -6.65
C LEU A 311 21.13 -16.71 -5.71
N GLN A 312 21.45 -16.66 -4.42
CA GLN A 312 20.59 -17.15 -3.36
C GLN A 312 20.06 -15.99 -2.53
N TYR A 313 18.84 -16.14 -2.02
CA TYR A 313 18.19 -15.13 -1.20
C TYR A 313 17.69 -15.74 0.10
N ARG A 314 17.74 -14.94 1.17
CA ARG A 314 17.02 -15.19 2.41
C ARG A 314 15.73 -14.38 2.38
N ILE A 315 14.61 -15.08 2.54
CA ILE A 315 13.29 -14.48 2.65
C ILE A 315 13.13 -13.83 4.03
N GLY A 316 12.59 -12.61 4.05
CA GLY A 316 12.35 -11.83 5.26
C GLY A 316 11.00 -12.12 5.89
N GLY A 317 9.93 -11.58 5.30
CA GLY A 317 8.57 -11.70 5.84
C GLY A 317 8.37 -11.04 7.21
N THR A 318 9.14 -9.98 7.48
CA THR A 318 9.13 -9.20 8.73
C THR A 318 9.46 -7.74 8.44
N GLU A 319 9.24 -6.83 9.39
CA GLU A 319 9.57 -5.41 9.21
C GLU A 319 11.09 -5.21 9.07
N ALA A 320 11.47 -4.31 8.16
CA ALA A 320 12.83 -3.87 7.96
C ALA A 320 13.24 -2.81 9.00
N PRO A 321 14.52 -2.40 9.06
CA PRO A 321 14.92 -1.18 9.74
C PRO A 321 14.10 0.00 9.25
N THR A 322 13.48 0.73 10.16
CA THR A 322 12.78 1.97 9.80
C THR A 322 13.82 3.02 9.41
N VAL A 323 13.63 3.71 8.30
CA VAL A 323 14.51 4.81 7.89
C VAL A 323 13.83 6.15 8.10
N ARG A 324 14.60 7.23 8.21
CA ARG A 324 14.07 8.59 8.20
C ARG A 324 14.45 9.28 6.90
N ILE A 325 13.47 9.90 6.26
CA ILE A 325 13.67 10.82 5.15
C ILE A 325 13.36 12.26 5.58
N GLU A 326 14.13 13.19 5.05
CA GLU A 326 13.81 14.61 5.08
C GLU A 326 13.24 15.06 3.75
N LEU A 327 12.21 15.91 3.79
CA LEU A 327 11.58 16.53 2.63
C LEU A 327 11.92 18.01 2.62
N VAL A 328 12.53 18.48 1.52
CA VAL A 328 12.94 19.87 1.28
C VAL A 328 12.45 20.28 -0.11
N GLY A 329 11.30 20.95 -0.16
CA GLY A 329 10.67 21.35 -1.42
C GLY A 329 10.26 20.12 -2.25
N ASP A 330 10.88 19.95 -3.41
CA ASP A 330 10.69 18.80 -4.30
C ASP A 330 11.80 17.74 -4.17
N ARG A 331 12.58 17.79 -3.09
CA ARG A 331 13.68 16.85 -2.83
C ARG A 331 13.47 16.06 -1.54
N SER A 332 14.05 14.87 -1.53
CA SER A 332 14.09 13.96 -0.40
C SER A 332 15.49 13.44 -0.14
N PHE A 333 15.81 13.19 1.13
CA PHE A 333 17.11 12.70 1.58
C PHE A 333 16.93 11.66 2.67
N VAL A 334 17.60 10.51 2.59
CA VAL A 334 17.71 9.58 3.72
C VAL A 334 18.71 10.15 4.72
N VAL A 335 18.30 10.31 5.97
CA VAL A 335 19.14 10.96 7.01
C VAL A 335 19.46 10.04 8.19
N GLU A 336 18.71 8.96 8.38
CA GLU A 336 18.87 8.06 9.51
C GLU A 336 18.33 6.67 9.20
N THR A 337 18.95 5.65 9.80
CA THR A 337 18.40 4.29 9.89
C THR A 337 18.23 3.94 11.37
N LEU A 338 17.05 3.46 11.73
CA LEU A 338 16.65 3.10 13.09
C LEU A 338 16.58 1.57 13.22
N ASP A 339 16.15 1.10 14.39
CA ASP A 339 15.92 -0.32 14.63
C ASP A 339 14.85 -0.91 13.70
N PHE A 340 14.86 -2.24 13.59
CA PHE A 340 13.85 -3.02 12.88
C PHE A 340 12.45 -2.76 13.43
N GLY A 341 11.49 -2.51 12.52
CA GLY A 341 10.08 -2.37 12.85
C GLY A 341 9.76 -1.26 13.83
N TYR A 342 10.52 -0.16 13.85
CA TYR A 342 10.20 0.99 14.69
C TYR A 342 9.08 1.84 14.09
N ILE A 343 7.85 1.65 14.58
CA ILE A 343 6.67 2.38 14.12
C ILE A 343 6.05 3.11 15.34
N PRO A 344 6.55 4.31 15.70
CA PRO A 344 6.03 5.05 16.84
C PRO A 344 4.65 5.64 16.55
N ALA A 345 3.83 5.76 17.60
CA ALA A 345 2.58 6.50 17.51
C ALA A 345 2.87 8.00 17.31
N MET A 346 2.20 8.61 16.34
CA MET A 346 2.28 10.06 16.09
C MET A 346 1.55 10.89 17.16
N ARG A 347 0.61 10.26 17.87
CA ARG A 347 -0.19 10.89 18.91
C ARG A 347 -0.61 9.85 19.94
N ASN A 348 -0.56 10.23 21.21
CA ASN A 348 -1.15 9.45 22.29
C ASN A 348 -2.65 9.74 22.39
N ILE A 349 -3.47 8.69 22.36
CA ILE A 349 -4.93 8.77 22.51
C ILE A 349 -5.31 7.86 23.67
N THR A 350 -5.91 8.44 24.71
CA THR A 350 -6.48 7.66 25.81
C THR A 350 -7.87 7.20 25.42
N LEU A 351 -8.06 5.89 25.29
CA LEU A 351 -9.37 5.34 24.98
C LEU A 351 -10.29 5.44 26.20
N LYS A 352 -11.48 6.01 26.02
CA LYS A 352 -12.52 6.10 27.03
C LYS A 352 -13.26 4.76 27.11
N LEU A 353 -13.39 4.25 28.33
CA LEU A 353 -14.29 3.14 28.62
C LEU A 353 -15.71 3.55 28.21
N ARG A 354 -16.36 2.78 27.33
CA ARG A 354 -17.80 2.94 27.17
C ARG A 354 -18.46 2.49 28.45
N ASN A 355 -19.21 3.39 29.09
CA ASN A 355 -20.22 2.98 30.05
C ASN A 355 -21.18 2.04 29.31
N VAL A 356 -21.04 0.74 29.56
CA VAL A 356 -22.11 -0.20 29.25
C VAL A 356 -23.24 0.24 30.17
N LEU A 357 -24.17 1.04 29.65
CA LEU A 357 -25.44 1.26 30.33
C LEU A 357 -25.98 -0.14 30.62
N LYS A 358 -25.98 -0.51 31.90
CA LYS A 358 -26.63 -1.70 32.41
C LYS A 358 -28.01 -1.73 31.77
N GLY A 359 -28.26 -2.77 30.97
CA GLY A 359 -29.57 -3.01 30.39
C GLY A 359 -30.60 -2.86 31.50
N VAL A 360 -31.56 -1.99 31.22
CA VAL A 360 -32.77 -1.76 32.01
C VAL A 360 -33.34 -3.12 32.40
N THR A 361 -33.30 -3.43 33.70
CA THR A 361 -34.16 -4.44 34.29
C THR A 361 -35.52 -3.78 34.47
N VAL A 362 -36.53 -4.23 33.73
CA VAL A 362 -37.91 -4.32 34.20
C VAL A 362 -38.46 -5.66 33.75
#